data_AF-A0A0Q5ZZ67-F1
#
_entry.id   AF-A0A0Q5ZZ67-F1
#
_cell.length_a   1.000
_cell.length_b   1.000
_cell.length_c   1.000
_cell.angle_alpha   90.00
_cell.angle_beta   90.00
_cell.angle_gamma   90.00
#
_symmetry.space_group_name_H-M   'P 1'
#
loop_
_entity.id
_entity.type
_entity.pdbx_description
1 polymer ?
#
loop_
_entity_poly.entity_id
_entity_poly.type
_entity_poly.pdbx_seq_one_letter_code
_entity_poly.pdbx_strand_id
1 'polypeptide(L)'
;MIKKGLAAFILLISIFSCKKEASKTSQEKVEIDTMSKTEHAKSLFRPVDTVCFSSNTTENYIIALQWHKDKIIKKVAQNSPRQNDKLYEDYIKIRNKYILCLSENLVKVLIDYVNYYDSNSNSYKFPENVKKLAAELKKGDLEFREIGEGYTEIWSVPDHYFSIFRDNVTADYNSYIEQLAKESEGLYSADAGIVISWKELGDRTIFWENFISKYPQSLLLPRAKEIYDSYLTDYLLGMDNTPTHEHSDGTLYDENRKEFNRIIKKYPNSYVAKKSKELISLFDAKVPDEEIHKKMMDRNSK
;
A
#
# COMPACT_ATOMS: atom_id res chain seq x y z
N MET A 1 -22.99 -83.03 -16.11
CA MET A 1 -21.80 -83.30 -16.95
C MET A 1 -20.69 -82.36 -16.52
N ILE A 2 -19.59 -82.93 -15.98
CA ILE A 2 -18.18 -82.61 -16.28
C ILE A 2 -17.80 -81.11 -16.19
N LYS A 3 -16.96 -80.61 -15.27
CA LYS A 3 -15.71 -81.14 -14.71
C LYS A 3 -15.36 -80.45 -13.37
N LYS A 4 -14.77 -81.24 -12.48
CA LYS A 4 -14.16 -80.90 -11.18
C LYS A 4 -12.77 -80.27 -11.34
N GLY A 5 -12.34 -79.57 -10.28
CA GLY A 5 -10.94 -79.33 -9.87
C GLY A 5 -10.94 -78.38 -8.66
N LEU A 6 -11.03 -78.83 -7.39
CA LEU A 6 -9.97 -79.44 -6.53
C LEU A 6 -8.66 -78.63 -6.58
N ALA A 7 -7.98 -78.23 -5.51
CA ALA A 7 -7.98 -78.52 -4.06
C ALA A 7 -7.08 -77.42 -3.41
N ALA A 8 -6.77 -77.29 -2.12
CA ALA A 8 -6.96 -78.08 -0.91
C ALA A 8 -6.52 -77.20 0.29
N PHE A 9 -7.14 -77.43 1.46
CA PHE A 9 -6.58 -77.54 2.82
C PHE A 9 -5.44 -76.59 3.27
N ILE A 10 -5.49 -75.98 4.45
CA ILE A 10 -5.28 -76.68 5.72
C ILE A 10 -6.06 -76.03 6.89
N LEU A 11 -6.54 -76.95 7.72
CA LEU A 11 -7.29 -76.87 8.98
C LEU A 11 -6.32 -76.65 10.18
N LEU A 12 -6.79 -75.98 11.25
CA LEU A 12 -6.51 -76.27 12.69
C LEU A 12 -7.25 -75.22 13.53
N ILE A 13 -8.51 -75.45 13.91
CA ILE A 13 -8.98 -76.04 15.18
C ILE A 13 -8.62 -75.20 16.42
N SER A 14 -9.67 -74.49 16.87
CA SER A 14 -10.26 -74.41 18.22
C SER A 14 -9.34 -74.37 19.44
N ILE A 15 -9.59 -73.44 20.39
CA ILE A 15 -10.29 -73.76 21.66
C ILE A 15 -11.00 -72.51 22.21
N PHE A 16 -12.28 -72.67 22.55
CA PHE A 16 -13.05 -71.79 23.43
C PHE A 16 -12.51 -71.86 24.87
N SER A 17 -12.36 -70.72 25.54
CA SER A 17 -12.44 -70.67 27.01
C SER A 17 -12.98 -69.32 27.45
N CYS A 18 -14.15 -69.34 28.10
CA CYS A 18 -14.78 -68.18 28.71
C CYS A 18 -14.45 -68.09 30.21
N LYS A 19 -14.39 -66.83 30.68
CA LYS A 19 -14.49 -66.31 32.06
C LYS A 19 -13.23 -66.28 32.92
N LYS A 20 -12.71 -65.06 33.13
CA LYS A 20 -12.92 -64.31 34.39
C LYS A 20 -12.57 -62.83 34.20
N GLU A 21 -13.39 -61.96 34.79
CA GLU A 21 -13.19 -60.50 34.84
C GLU A 21 -11.93 -60.13 35.61
N ALA A 22 -11.17 -59.18 35.08
CA ALA A 22 -10.34 -58.26 35.83
C ALA A 22 -10.21 -56.95 35.04
N SER A 23 -10.64 -55.84 35.65
CA SER A 23 -10.56 -54.51 35.07
C SER A 23 -9.11 -54.08 34.81
N LYS A 24 -8.81 -53.60 33.61
CA LYS A 24 -7.71 -52.66 33.36
C LYS A 24 -8.12 -51.62 32.32
N THR A 25 -8.30 -50.40 32.84
CA THR A 25 -8.38 -49.14 32.12
C THR A 25 -7.17 -48.99 31.19
N SER A 26 -7.40 -48.74 29.90
CA SER A 26 -6.36 -48.21 29.00
C SER A 26 -6.99 -47.35 27.90
N GLN A 27 -6.95 -46.04 28.17
CA GLN A 27 -6.76 -44.91 27.27
C GLN A 27 -7.25 -45.07 25.81
N GLU A 28 -8.43 -44.49 25.55
CA GLU A 28 -8.77 -43.94 24.24
C GLU A 28 -7.76 -42.84 23.87
N LYS A 29 -7.11 -42.99 22.72
CA LYS A 29 -6.44 -41.90 22.02
C LYS A 29 -7.52 -40.98 21.44
N VAL A 30 -7.79 -39.87 22.11
CA VAL A 30 -8.57 -38.76 21.54
C VAL A 30 -7.62 -37.91 20.71
N GLU A 31 -7.61 -38.15 19.41
CA GLU A 31 -6.99 -37.29 18.40
C GLU A 31 -8.01 -36.23 17.95
N ILE A 32 -8.44 -35.36 18.88
CA ILE A 32 -9.23 -34.15 18.59
C ILE A 32 -8.86 -33.11 19.63
N ASP A 33 -8.01 -32.12 19.31
CA ASP A 33 -8.18 -30.77 19.88
C ASP A 33 -7.27 -29.66 19.34
N THR A 34 -6.33 -29.92 18.43
CA THR A 34 -5.38 -28.85 18.04
C THR A 34 -6.06 -27.77 17.18
N MET A 35 -6.96 -28.13 16.27
CA MET A 35 -7.68 -27.16 15.43
C MET A 35 -8.72 -26.34 16.22
N SER A 36 -9.52 -27.01 17.06
CA SER A 36 -10.55 -26.36 17.89
C SER A 36 -9.95 -25.37 18.89
N LYS A 37 -8.85 -25.75 19.59
CA LYS A 37 -8.13 -24.84 20.49
C LYS A 37 -7.52 -23.64 19.78
N THR A 38 -7.03 -23.80 18.55
CA THR A 38 -6.41 -22.71 17.79
C THR A 38 -7.46 -21.70 17.31
N GLU A 39 -8.62 -22.16 16.85
CA GLU A 39 -9.76 -21.27 16.53
C GLU A 39 -10.30 -20.56 17.77
N HIS A 40 -10.41 -21.27 18.89
CA HIS A 40 -10.95 -20.68 20.12
C HIS A 40 -9.98 -19.65 20.73
N ALA A 41 -8.66 -19.90 20.71
CA ALA A 41 -7.63 -18.95 21.12
C ALA A 41 -7.60 -17.70 20.21
N LYS A 42 -7.77 -17.87 18.89
CA LYS A 42 -7.86 -16.75 17.94
C LYS A 42 -9.13 -15.91 18.13
N SER A 43 -10.21 -16.48 18.67
CA SER A 43 -11.46 -15.77 18.98
C SER A 43 -11.39 -14.88 20.24
N LEU A 44 -10.47 -15.17 21.17
CA LEU A 44 -10.31 -14.45 22.44
C LEU A 44 -9.21 -13.37 22.39
N PHE A 45 -8.35 -13.41 21.38
CA PHE A 45 -7.27 -12.44 21.22
C PHE A 45 -7.82 -11.01 21.00
N ARG A 46 -7.32 -10.07 21.81
CA ARG A 46 -7.50 -8.63 21.61
C ARG A 46 -6.14 -8.03 21.24
N PRO A 47 -6.07 -7.21 20.17
CA PRO A 47 -4.82 -6.54 19.82
C PRO A 47 -4.41 -5.56 20.93
N VAL A 48 -3.11 -5.25 20.98
CA VAL A 48 -2.62 -4.11 21.78
C VAL A 48 -3.34 -2.83 21.34
N ASP A 49 -3.61 -1.92 22.28
CA ASP A 49 -4.23 -0.64 21.94
C ASP A 49 -3.33 0.17 20.99
N THR A 50 -3.95 1.12 20.29
CA THR A 50 -3.31 2.10 19.42
C THR A 50 -2.57 3.22 20.18
N VAL A 51 -2.54 3.16 21.52
CA VAL A 51 -1.68 4.02 22.34
C VAL A 51 -0.27 3.43 22.35
N CYS A 52 0.73 4.23 21.99
CA CYS A 52 2.11 3.78 21.90
C CYS A 52 2.68 3.56 23.31
N PHE A 53 3.07 2.32 23.60
CA PHE A 53 3.75 1.95 24.85
C PHE A 53 5.13 1.38 24.55
N SER A 54 6.15 1.82 25.29
CA SER A 54 7.52 1.33 25.15
C SER A 54 7.68 -0.15 25.49
N SER A 55 6.72 -0.74 26.21
CA SER A 55 6.66 -2.17 26.51
C SER A 55 6.15 -3.02 25.34
N ASN A 56 5.49 -2.43 24.34
CA ASN A 56 5.04 -3.15 23.16
C ASN A 56 6.20 -3.37 22.20
N THR A 57 6.42 -4.62 21.81
CA THR A 57 7.44 -4.99 20.82
C THR A 57 6.93 -4.77 19.40
N THR A 58 7.84 -4.78 18.42
CA THR A 58 7.49 -4.81 16.99
C THR A 58 6.51 -5.96 16.69
N GLU A 59 6.77 -7.15 17.22
CA GLU A 59 5.91 -8.33 17.03
C GLU A 59 4.48 -8.10 17.55
N ASN A 60 4.31 -7.44 18.71
CA ASN A 60 2.98 -7.11 19.24
C ASN A 60 2.17 -6.25 18.25
N TYR A 61 2.80 -5.25 17.63
CA TYR A 61 2.14 -4.39 16.65
C TYR A 61 1.88 -5.12 15.32
N ILE A 62 2.78 -5.99 14.88
CA ILE A 62 2.55 -6.82 13.68
C ILE A 62 1.37 -7.78 13.89
N ILE A 63 1.27 -8.43 15.04
CA ILE A 63 0.12 -9.29 15.38
C ILE A 63 -1.18 -8.47 15.40
N ALA A 64 -1.15 -7.24 15.95
CA ALA A 64 -2.31 -6.37 15.95
C ALA A 64 -2.75 -5.98 14.52
N LEU A 65 -1.81 -5.62 13.65
CA LEU A 65 -2.08 -5.30 12.25
C LEU A 65 -2.68 -6.49 11.49
N GLN A 66 -2.13 -7.69 11.68
CA GLN A 66 -2.66 -8.92 11.09
C GLN A 66 -4.08 -9.22 11.59
N TRP A 67 -4.33 -9.10 12.89
CA TRP A 67 -5.66 -9.28 13.46
C TRP A 67 -6.68 -8.30 12.87
N HIS A 68 -6.30 -7.02 12.74
CA HIS A 68 -7.15 -6.02 12.12
C HIS A 68 -7.40 -6.32 10.64
N LYS A 69 -6.37 -6.72 9.88
CA LYS A 69 -6.53 -7.16 8.48
C LYS A 69 -7.54 -8.30 8.35
N ASP A 70 -7.37 -9.37 9.12
CA ASP A 70 -8.29 -10.53 9.14
C ASP A 70 -9.73 -10.11 9.46
N LYS A 71 -9.90 -9.20 10.43
CA LYS A 71 -11.21 -8.66 10.81
C LYS A 71 -11.85 -7.83 9.71
N ILE A 72 -11.08 -7.00 9.00
CA ILE A 72 -11.57 -6.17 7.91
C ILE A 72 -11.98 -7.03 6.72
N ILE A 73 -11.15 -7.99 6.30
CA ILE A 73 -11.48 -8.90 5.18
C ILE A 73 -12.83 -9.59 5.42
N LYS A 74 -13.08 -10.09 6.63
CA LYS A 74 -14.37 -10.71 6.98
C LYS A 74 -15.55 -9.75 6.89
N LYS A 75 -15.37 -8.49 7.31
CA LYS A 75 -16.43 -7.46 7.24
C LYS A 75 -16.68 -7.00 5.81
N VAL A 76 -15.64 -6.83 5.01
CA VAL A 76 -15.75 -6.40 3.60
C VAL A 76 -16.66 -7.34 2.83
N ALA A 77 -16.50 -8.66 3.00
CA ALA A 77 -17.29 -9.69 2.33
C ALA A 77 -18.80 -9.69 2.71
N GLN A 78 -19.19 -9.05 3.81
CA GLN A 78 -20.57 -9.05 4.33
C GLN A 78 -21.29 -7.71 4.12
N ASN A 79 -20.53 -6.64 3.94
CA ASN A 79 -21.02 -5.29 3.86
C ASN A 79 -21.43 -4.91 2.43
N SER A 80 -22.31 -3.92 2.31
CA SER A 80 -22.52 -3.20 1.04
C SER A 80 -21.31 -2.31 0.69
N PRO A 81 -21.14 -1.95 -0.59
CA PRO A 81 -20.08 -1.03 -1.03
C PRO A 81 -19.98 0.25 -0.18
N ARG A 82 -21.12 0.90 0.08
CA ARG A 82 -21.15 2.15 0.86
C ARG A 82 -20.75 1.97 2.34
N GLN A 83 -21.03 0.80 2.92
CA GLN A 83 -20.54 0.48 4.26
C GLN A 83 -19.04 0.20 4.24
N ASN A 84 -18.51 -0.36 3.15
CA ASN A 84 -17.10 -0.62 2.97
C ASN A 84 -16.27 0.65 2.74
N ASP A 85 -16.82 1.69 2.11
CA ASP A 85 -16.17 3.00 2.03
C ASP A 85 -15.85 3.53 3.45
N LYS A 86 -16.83 3.49 4.35
CA LYS A 86 -16.64 3.88 5.76
C LYS A 86 -15.64 2.95 6.46
N LEU A 87 -15.72 1.65 6.20
CA LEU A 87 -14.81 0.67 6.78
C LEU A 87 -13.35 0.94 6.36
N TYR A 88 -13.12 1.32 5.10
CA TYR A 88 -11.82 1.71 4.58
C TYR A 88 -11.25 2.92 5.31
N GLU A 89 -12.04 4.00 5.49
CA GLU A 89 -11.59 5.19 6.22
C GLU A 89 -11.24 4.88 7.67
N ASP A 90 -12.07 4.10 8.35
CA ASP A 90 -11.84 3.72 9.74
C ASP A 90 -10.63 2.78 9.87
N TYR A 91 -10.40 1.92 8.88
CA TYR A 91 -9.26 1.00 8.86
C TYR A 91 -7.93 1.71 8.67
N ILE A 92 -7.82 2.64 7.71
CA ILE A 92 -6.61 3.43 7.49
C ILE A 92 -6.20 4.17 8.76
N LYS A 93 -7.15 4.79 9.46
CA LYS A 93 -6.87 5.51 10.71
C LYS A 93 -6.25 4.61 11.77
N ILE A 94 -6.79 3.40 11.95
CA ILE A 94 -6.27 2.44 12.92
C ILE A 94 -4.88 1.97 12.50
N ARG A 95 -4.71 1.61 11.23
CA ARG A 95 -3.43 1.13 10.69
C ARG A 95 -2.33 2.19 10.81
N ASN A 96 -2.62 3.44 10.48
CA ASN A 96 -1.67 4.55 10.59
C ASN A 96 -1.23 4.80 12.02
N LYS A 97 -2.10 4.59 13.02
CA LYS A 97 -1.69 4.67 14.44
C LYS A 97 -0.68 3.59 14.82
N TYR A 98 -0.87 2.35 14.35
CA TYR A 98 0.10 1.29 14.60
C TYR A 98 1.43 1.53 13.87
N ILE A 99 1.38 2.05 12.64
CA ILE A 99 2.58 2.45 11.90
C ILE A 99 3.32 3.56 12.65
N LEU A 100 2.61 4.56 13.19
CA LEU A 100 3.21 5.60 14.02
C LEU A 100 3.93 5.02 15.24
N CYS A 101 3.27 4.14 16.01
CA CYS A 101 3.91 3.50 17.16
C CYS A 101 5.13 2.63 16.78
N LEU A 102 5.07 1.96 15.62
CA LEU A 102 6.22 1.24 15.07
C LEU A 102 7.37 2.19 14.72
N SER A 103 7.07 3.33 14.09
CA SER A 103 8.06 4.34 13.75
C SER A 103 8.72 4.94 14.99
N GLU A 104 7.94 5.22 16.05
CA GLU A 104 8.48 5.68 17.33
C GLU A 104 9.42 4.64 17.96
N ASN A 105 9.00 3.37 17.99
CA ASN A 105 9.81 2.27 18.52
C ASN A 105 11.09 2.02 17.72
N LEU A 106 11.06 2.27 16.41
CA LEU A 106 12.14 1.97 15.48
C LEU A 106 12.91 3.22 15.04
N VAL A 107 12.71 4.37 15.70
CA VAL A 107 13.28 5.67 15.30
C VAL A 107 14.79 5.62 15.04
N LYS A 108 15.55 4.90 15.88
CA LYS A 108 17.00 4.75 15.69
C LYS A 108 17.33 4.00 14.39
N VAL A 109 16.57 2.95 14.07
CA VAL A 109 16.76 2.19 12.82
C VAL A 109 16.40 3.04 11.62
N LEU A 110 15.32 3.84 11.72
CA LEU A 110 14.90 4.74 10.64
C LEU A 110 15.96 5.81 10.34
N ILE A 111 16.53 6.42 11.38
CA ILE A 111 17.62 7.42 11.22
C ILE A 111 18.89 6.77 10.64
N ASP A 112 19.27 5.60 11.14
CA ASP A 112 20.50 4.93 10.73
C ASP A 112 20.37 4.23 9.35
N TYR A 113 19.16 4.10 8.81
CA TYR A 113 18.86 3.24 7.65
C TYR A 113 19.67 3.61 6.41
N VAL A 114 19.77 4.90 6.10
CA VAL A 114 20.45 5.41 4.91
C VAL A 114 21.97 5.22 4.97
N ASN A 115 22.53 5.12 6.18
CA ASN A 115 23.97 4.87 6.37
C ASN A 115 24.38 3.45 5.94
N TYR A 116 23.41 2.57 5.69
CA TYR A 116 23.67 1.23 5.17
C TYR A 116 23.80 1.20 3.64
N TYR A 117 23.57 2.31 2.94
CA TYR A 117 23.78 2.40 1.50
C TYR A 117 25.27 2.41 1.15
N ASP A 118 25.71 1.50 0.29
CA ASP A 118 27.07 1.46 -0.23
C ASP A 118 27.10 1.96 -1.67
N SER A 119 27.64 3.16 -1.86
CA SER A 119 27.75 3.81 -3.17
C SER A 119 28.62 3.04 -4.17
N ASN A 120 29.60 2.25 -3.70
CA ASN A 120 30.47 1.48 -4.59
C ASN A 120 29.72 0.33 -5.28
N SER A 121 28.80 -0.30 -4.56
CA SER A 121 27.97 -1.40 -5.08
C SER A 121 26.58 -0.95 -5.52
N ASN A 122 26.25 0.33 -5.32
CA ASN A 122 24.93 0.91 -5.60
C ASN A 122 23.81 0.07 -4.95
N SER A 123 24.01 -0.34 -3.69
CA SER A 123 23.11 -1.25 -2.96
C SER A 123 23.20 -1.07 -1.45
N TYR A 124 22.15 -1.43 -0.71
CA TYR A 124 22.19 -1.44 0.75
C TYR A 124 22.81 -2.70 1.32
N LYS A 125 23.64 -2.52 2.35
CA LYS A 125 24.29 -3.57 3.13
C LYS A 125 23.76 -3.57 4.56
N PHE A 126 22.54 -4.08 4.74
CA PHE A 126 21.89 -4.09 6.05
C PHE A 126 22.55 -5.06 7.04
N PRO A 127 22.69 -4.67 8.31
CA PRO A 127 23.05 -5.60 9.38
C PRO A 127 21.91 -6.58 9.66
N GLU A 128 22.23 -7.72 10.28
CA GLU A 128 21.28 -8.81 10.50
C GLU A 128 20.04 -8.42 11.33
N ASN A 129 20.18 -7.48 12.27
CA ASN A 129 19.03 -6.97 13.03
C ASN A 129 18.04 -6.20 12.14
N VAL A 130 18.54 -5.39 11.19
CA VAL A 130 17.67 -4.62 10.27
C VAL A 130 16.99 -5.55 9.27
N LYS A 131 17.70 -6.57 8.75
CA LYS A 131 17.08 -7.61 7.91
C LYS A 131 15.96 -8.35 8.64
N LYS A 132 16.17 -8.73 9.91
CA LYS A 132 15.14 -9.36 10.75
C LYS A 132 13.94 -8.46 10.97
N LEU A 133 14.16 -7.16 11.25
CA LEU A 133 13.08 -6.19 11.37
C LEU A 133 12.29 -6.02 10.08
N ALA A 134 12.97 -5.91 8.93
CA ALA A 134 12.30 -5.83 7.63
C ALA A 134 11.45 -7.08 7.34
N ALA A 135 11.97 -8.27 7.67
CA ALA A 135 11.22 -9.52 7.56
C ALA A 135 10.00 -9.56 8.49
N GLU A 136 10.11 -8.99 9.70
CA GLU A 136 9.01 -8.88 10.65
C GLU A 136 7.93 -7.91 10.15
N LEU A 137 8.33 -6.70 9.70
CA LEU A 137 7.44 -5.70 9.10
C LEU A 137 6.65 -6.29 7.91
N LYS A 138 7.32 -7.07 7.06
CA LYS A 138 6.69 -7.71 5.90
C LYS A 138 5.51 -8.61 6.26
N LYS A 139 5.52 -9.25 7.44
CA LYS A 139 4.38 -10.06 7.91
C LYS A 139 3.11 -9.24 8.14
N GLY A 140 3.25 -7.94 8.39
CA GLY A 140 2.17 -6.97 8.53
C GLY A 140 1.85 -6.19 7.25
N ASP A 141 2.40 -6.59 6.09
CA ASP A 141 2.37 -5.84 4.83
C ASP A 141 2.98 -4.43 4.97
N LEU A 142 4.11 -4.33 5.68
CA LEU A 142 4.88 -3.10 5.86
C LEU A 142 6.28 -3.22 5.28
N GLU A 143 6.86 -2.08 4.90
CA GLU A 143 8.23 -1.96 4.41
C GLU A 143 8.91 -0.68 4.89
N PHE A 144 10.25 -0.70 4.96
CA PHE A 144 11.03 0.52 5.09
C PHE A 144 11.11 1.22 3.73
N ARG A 145 10.97 2.54 3.72
CA ARG A 145 11.06 3.36 2.52
C ARG A 145 11.90 4.60 2.79
N GLU A 146 13.01 4.75 2.08
CA GLU A 146 13.74 6.02 2.06
C GLU A 146 12.92 7.03 1.25
N ILE A 147 12.70 8.22 1.81
CA ILE A 147 11.85 9.26 1.23
C ILE A 147 12.62 10.50 0.74
N GLY A 148 13.95 10.45 0.76
CA GLY A 148 14.85 11.56 0.41
C GLY A 148 15.49 12.20 1.65
N GLU A 149 16.52 13.03 1.43
CA GLU A 149 17.27 13.76 2.46
C GLU A 149 17.76 12.91 3.65
N GLY A 150 17.98 11.61 3.45
CA GLY A 150 18.39 10.72 4.53
C GLY A 150 17.25 10.25 5.45
N TYR A 151 15.99 10.57 5.15
CA TYR A 151 14.83 10.14 5.92
C TYR A 151 14.31 8.79 5.44
N THR A 152 13.98 7.92 6.40
CA THR A 152 13.33 6.63 6.15
C THR A 152 12.08 6.52 7.00
N GLU A 153 11.02 5.96 6.41
CA GLU A 153 9.72 5.75 7.05
C GLU A 153 9.29 4.29 6.94
N ILE A 154 8.22 3.94 7.68
CA ILE A 154 7.54 2.64 7.57
C ILE A 154 6.24 2.85 6.82
N TRP A 155 6.10 2.19 5.68
CA TRP A 155 4.95 2.32 4.79
C TRP A 155 4.19 1.01 4.70
N SER A 156 2.90 1.09 4.36
CA SER A 156 2.21 -0.10 3.85
C SER A 156 2.70 -0.41 2.45
N VAL A 157 2.85 -1.69 2.12
CA VAL A 157 3.18 -2.08 0.74
C VAL A 157 2.07 -1.59 -0.22
N PRO A 158 2.40 -1.29 -1.48
CA PRO A 158 1.49 -0.56 -2.39
C PRO A 158 0.09 -1.18 -2.54
N ASP A 159 0.03 -2.50 -2.68
CA ASP A 159 -1.21 -3.25 -2.93
C ASP A 159 -2.04 -3.56 -1.65
N HIS A 160 -1.58 -3.14 -0.46
CA HIS A 160 -2.21 -3.57 0.80
C HIS A 160 -3.71 -3.25 0.86
N TYR A 161 -4.10 -2.01 0.58
CA TYR A 161 -5.51 -1.60 0.64
C TYR A 161 -6.30 -2.08 -0.58
N PHE A 162 -5.69 -2.05 -1.77
CA PHE A 162 -6.37 -2.49 -2.99
C PHE A 162 -6.74 -3.98 -2.92
N SER A 163 -5.81 -4.84 -2.48
CA SER A 163 -6.08 -6.28 -2.30
C SER A 163 -7.23 -6.59 -1.33
N ILE A 164 -7.50 -5.71 -0.35
CA ILE A 164 -8.57 -5.91 0.65
C ILE A 164 -9.93 -5.39 0.14
N PHE A 165 -9.94 -4.24 -0.52
CA PHE A 165 -11.18 -3.50 -0.82
C PHE A 165 -11.62 -3.56 -2.28
N ARG A 166 -10.76 -3.97 -3.21
CA ARG A 166 -11.08 -3.99 -4.65
C ARG A 166 -12.43 -4.65 -4.91
N ASP A 167 -13.21 -4.01 -5.78
CA ASP A 167 -14.54 -4.43 -6.23
C ASP A 167 -15.61 -4.57 -5.12
N ASN A 168 -15.29 -4.19 -3.88
CA ASN A 168 -16.18 -4.27 -2.73
C ASN A 168 -16.51 -2.90 -2.12
N VAL A 169 -16.07 -1.82 -2.74
CA VAL A 169 -16.34 -0.41 -2.38
C VAL A 169 -17.08 0.28 -3.53
N THR A 170 -17.55 1.52 -3.34
CA THR A 170 -18.17 2.27 -4.44
C THR A 170 -17.17 2.57 -5.56
N ALA A 171 -17.66 2.91 -6.75
CA ALA A 171 -16.82 3.08 -7.94
C ALA A 171 -15.76 4.19 -7.81
N ASP A 172 -16.05 5.25 -7.06
CA ASP A 172 -15.10 6.31 -6.72
C ASP A 172 -14.02 5.79 -5.78
N TYR A 173 -14.39 5.09 -4.70
CA TYR A 173 -13.40 4.47 -3.80
C TYR A 173 -12.54 3.42 -4.51
N ASN A 174 -13.12 2.58 -5.36
CA ASN A 174 -12.36 1.56 -6.09
C ASN A 174 -11.30 2.21 -6.98
N SER A 175 -11.70 3.22 -7.76
CA SER A 175 -10.80 3.97 -8.64
C SER A 175 -9.71 4.73 -7.87
N TYR A 176 -10.05 5.30 -6.71
CA TYR A 176 -9.12 6.01 -5.86
C TYR A 176 -8.06 5.09 -5.25
N ILE A 177 -8.50 3.97 -4.66
CA ILE A 177 -7.62 2.99 -4.01
C ILE A 177 -6.70 2.31 -5.03
N GLU A 178 -7.23 1.96 -6.21
CA GLU A 178 -6.43 1.41 -7.30
C GLU A 178 -5.33 2.37 -7.75
N GLN A 179 -5.67 3.66 -7.93
CA GLN A 179 -4.68 4.65 -8.34
C GLN A 179 -3.62 4.83 -7.26
N LEU A 180 -4.00 4.99 -6.00
CA LEU A 180 -3.04 5.11 -4.91
C LEU A 180 -2.14 3.88 -4.79
N ALA A 181 -2.65 2.67 -5.02
CA ALA A 181 -1.83 1.46 -5.01
C ALA A 181 -0.76 1.50 -6.09
N LYS A 182 -1.10 1.89 -7.32
CA LYS A 182 -0.11 2.06 -8.41
C LYS A 182 0.88 3.18 -8.11
N GLU A 183 0.38 4.32 -7.65
CA GLU A 183 1.22 5.49 -7.34
C GLU A 183 2.14 5.26 -6.16
N SER A 184 1.80 4.32 -5.26
CA SER A 184 2.61 3.95 -4.09
C SER A 184 3.74 2.99 -4.41
N GLU A 185 3.87 2.45 -5.63
CA GLU A 185 4.97 1.56 -6.02
C GLU A 185 6.35 2.26 -5.95
N GLY A 186 6.37 3.58 -6.06
CA GLY A 186 7.56 4.40 -5.90
C GLY A 186 7.19 5.84 -5.55
N LEU A 187 8.17 6.61 -5.10
CA LEU A 187 7.99 8.04 -4.90
C LEU A 187 7.86 8.73 -6.26
N TYR A 188 7.02 9.76 -6.34
CA TYR A 188 7.04 10.66 -7.50
C TYR A 188 8.04 11.80 -7.31
N SER A 189 8.35 12.12 -6.05
CA SER A 189 9.30 13.16 -5.64
C SER A 189 10.16 12.70 -4.46
N ALA A 190 11.42 13.10 -4.43
CA ALA A 190 12.33 12.96 -3.28
C ALA A 190 13.35 14.11 -3.32
N ASP A 191 13.77 14.61 -2.15
CA ASP A 191 14.77 15.70 -2.02
C ASP A 191 14.45 16.88 -2.95
N ALA A 192 13.24 17.43 -2.82
CA ALA A 192 12.72 18.53 -3.66
C ALA A 192 12.91 18.34 -5.18
N GLY A 193 12.91 17.11 -5.67
CA GLY A 193 13.03 16.77 -7.08
C GLY A 193 12.04 15.71 -7.51
N ILE A 194 11.63 15.76 -8.77
CA ILE A 194 10.77 14.77 -9.43
C ILE A 194 11.62 13.57 -9.84
N VAL A 195 11.25 12.38 -9.36
CA VAL A 195 12.02 11.13 -9.56
C VAL A 195 11.30 10.14 -10.50
N ILE A 196 10.17 10.54 -11.07
CA ILE A 196 9.48 9.83 -12.16
C ILE A 196 9.58 10.62 -13.47
N SER A 197 9.21 10.00 -14.60
CA SER A 197 9.18 10.72 -15.86
C SER A 197 8.08 11.80 -15.89
N TRP A 198 8.33 12.92 -16.58
CA TRP A 198 7.31 13.95 -16.81
C TRP A 198 6.04 13.39 -17.47
N LYS A 199 6.19 12.39 -18.34
CA LYS A 199 5.05 11.69 -18.95
C LYS A 199 4.18 11.01 -17.89
N GLU A 200 4.80 10.33 -16.94
CA GLU A 200 4.09 9.64 -15.86
C GLU A 200 3.40 10.65 -14.95
N LEU A 201 4.09 11.71 -14.52
CA LEU A 201 3.49 12.77 -13.71
C LEU A 201 2.29 13.40 -14.43
N GLY A 202 2.43 13.74 -15.71
CA GLY A 202 1.34 14.29 -16.52
C GLY A 202 0.16 13.32 -16.68
N ASP A 203 0.41 12.02 -16.84
CA ASP A 203 -0.64 11.00 -16.88
C ASP A 203 -1.34 10.84 -15.50
N ARG A 204 -0.62 10.95 -14.37
CA ARG A 204 -1.19 10.99 -13.01
C ARG A 204 -2.04 12.25 -12.80
N THR A 205 -1.56 13.43 -13.19
CA THR A 205 -2.32 14.70 -13.09
C THR A 205 -3.63 14.63 -13.87
N ILE A 206 -3.62 14.05 -15.09
CA ILE A 206 -4.84 13.85 -15.89
C ILE A 206 -5.79 12.84 -15.22
N PHE A 207 -5.27 11.77 -14.60
CA PHE A 207 -6.11 10.83 -13.86
C PHE A 207 -6.89 11.56 -12.77
N TRP A 208 -6.21 12.36 -11.95
CA TRP A 208 -6.85 13.06 -10.83
C TRP A 208 -7.82 14.16 -11.31
N GLU A 209 -7.51 14.86 -12.41
CA GLU A 209 -8.48 15.77 -13.04
C GLU A 209 -9.78 15.05 -13.42
N ASN A 210 -9.65 13.90 -14.08
CA ASN A 210 -10.79 13.09 -14.51
C ASN A 210 -11.54 12.51 -13.33
N PHE A 211 -10.85 12.09 -12.26
CA PHE A 211 -11.49 11.62 -11.02
C PHE A 211 -12.39 12.70 -10.43
N ILE A 212 -11.87 13.92 -10.28
CA ILE A 212 -12.59 15.08 -9.73
C ILE A 212 -13.83 15.40 -10.57
N SER A 213 -13.70 15.35 -11.90
CA SER A 213 -14.82 15.60 -12.83
C SER A 213 -15.86 14.48 -12.80
N LYS A 214 -15.43 13.21 -12.73
CA LYS A 214 -16.30 12.03 -12.76
C LYS A 214 -17.05 11.83 -11.44
N TYR A 215 -16.44 12.19 -10.31
CA TYR A 215 -17.00 11.94 -8.98
C TYR A 215 -17.13 13.23 -8.15
N PRO A 216 -17.92 14.22 -8.60
CA PRO A 216 -18.03 15.53 -7.93
C PRO A 216 -18.75 15.48 -6.57
N GLN A 217 -19.37 14.36 -6.22
CA GLN A 217 -20.05 14.12 -4.94
C GLN A 217 -19.32 13.11 -4.05
N SER A 218 -18.11 12.68 -4.43
CA SER A 218 -17.33 11.74 -3.63
C SER A 218 -16.89 12.37 -2.32
N LEU A 219 -16.89 11.58 -1.25
CA LEU A 219 -16.28 11.96 0.03
C LEU A 219 -14.75 12.06 -0.06
N LEU A 220 -14.14 11.52 -1.13
CA LEU A 220 -12.72 11.60 -1.42
C LEU A 220 -12.32 12.89 -2.14
N LEU A 221 -13.30 13.69 -2.60
CA LEU A 221 -13.07 14.86 -3.43
C LEU A 221 -12.03 15.85 -2.85
N PRO A 222 -12.03 16.18 -1.54
CA PRO A 222 -11.00 17.07 -0.97
C PRO A 222 -9.58 16.51 -1.14
N ARG A 223 -9.36 15.24 -0.79
CA ARG A 223 -8.04 14.57 -0.93
C ARG A 223 -7.62 14.44 -2.40
N ALA A 224 -8.55 14.09 -3.29
CA ALA A 224 -8.26 14.01 -4.71
C ALA A 224 -7.86 15.39 -5.30
N LYS A 225 -8.47 16.48 -4.82
CA LYS A 225 -8.09 17.85 -5.19
C LYS A 225 -6.72 18.24 -4.68
N GLU A 226 -6.39 17.87 -3.43
CA GLU A 226 -5.05 18.12 -2.88
C GLU A 226 -3.97 17.42 -3.73
N ILE A 227 -4.16 16.14 -4.06
CA ILE A 227 -3.23 15.39 -4.92
C ILE A 227 -3.14 16.03 -6.31
N TYR A 228 -4.28 16.34 -6.92
CA TYR A 228 -4.31 17.00 -8.23
C TYR A 228 -3.58 18.34 -8.23
N ASP A 229 -3.82 19.18 -7.23
CA ASP A 229 -3.24 20.53 -7.14
C ASP A 229 -1.72 20.45 -6.95
N SER A 230 -1.22 19.53 -6.12
CA SER A 230 0.22 19.26 -5.98
C SER A 230 0.81 18.81 -7.31
N TYR A 231 0.25 17.75 -7.92
CA TYR A 231 0.76 17.22 -9.18
C TYR A 231 0.67 18.21 -10.33
N LEU A 232 -0.36 19.05 -10.39
CA LEU A 232 -0.49 20.08 -11.41
C LEU A 232 0.60 21.16 -11.24
N THR A 233 0.86 21.57 -10.00
CA THR A 233 1.91 22.56 -9.70
C THR A 233 3.27 22.02 -10.11
N ASP A 234 3.61 20.83 -9.63
CA ASP A 234 4.90 20.20 -9.87
C ASP A 234 5.07 19.84 -11.36
N TYR A 235 4.00 19.42 -12.03
CA TYR A 235 4.05 19.13 -13.47
C TYR A 235 4.35 20.37 -14.31
N LEU A 236 3.78 21.52 -13.93
CA LEU A 236 3.90 22.75 -14.71
C LEU A 236 5.21 23.50 -14.41
N LEU A 237 5.56 23.64 -13.14
CA LEU A 237 6.66 24.50 -12.70
C LEU A 237 7.89 23.70 -12.26
N GLY A 238 7.71 22.40 -11.98
CA GLY A 238 8.77 21.54 -11.45
C GLY A 238 8.95 21.74 -9.95
N MET A 239 10.07 21.21 -9.46
CA MET A 239 10.53 21.40 -8.09
C MET A 239 11.97 21.94 -8.12
N ASP A 240 12.49 22.41 -6.99
CA ASP A 240 13.79 23.08 -6.89
C ASP A 240 14.94 22.31 -7.58
N ASN A 241 15.00 20.98 -7.40
CA ASN A 241 16.06 20.15 -7.96
C ASN A 241 15.73 19.61 -9.37
N THR A 242 14.50 19.82 -9.85
CA THR A 242 14.04 19.42 -11.19
C THR A 242 13.05 20.46 -11.75
N PRO A 243 13.51 21.69 -12.05
CA PRO A 243 12.64 22.72 -12.59
C PRO A 243 12.23 22.37 -14.03
N THR A 244 11.13 22.95 -14.52
CA THR A 244 10.70 22.76 -15.91
C THR A 244 11.33 23.75 -16.90
N HIS A 245 12.08 24.72 -16.38
CA HIS A 245 12.66 25.83 -17.12
C HIS A 245 13.95 26.31 -16.46
N GLU A 246 14.75 27.01 -17.25
CA GLU A 246 15.96 27.68 -16.81
C GLU A 246 15.63 28.97 -16.05
N HIS A 247 16.03 29.07 -14.78
CA HIS A 247 15.72 30.23 -13.93
C HIS A 247 16.37 31.53 -14.43
N SER A 248 17.51 31.43 -15.12
CA SER A 248 18.25 32.62 -15.57
C SER A 248 17.55 33.39 -16.71
N ASP A 249 16.79 32.72 -17.56
CA ASP A 249 16.17 33.34 -18.75
C ASP A 249 14.73 32.88 -19.07
N GLY A 250 14.13 32.07 -18.19
CA GLY A 250 12.78 31.53 -18.32
C GLY A 250 12.61 30.57 -19.50
N THR A 251 13.68 29.95 -20.00
CA THR A 251 13.56 29.02 -21.12
C THR A 251 13.10 27.65 -20.63
N LEU A 252 11.90 27.21 -21.05
CA LEU A 252 11.43 25.84 -20.86
C LEU A 252 12.44 24.83 -21.41
N TYR A 253 12.76 23.79 -20.65
CA TYR A 253 13.56 22.70 -21.16
C TYR A 253 12.80 21.92 -22.26
N ASP A 254 13.55 21.42 -23.25
CA ASP A 254 12.98 20.76 -24.42
C ASP A 254 12.12 19.54 -24.06
N GLU A 255 12.51 18.79 -23.03
CA GLU A 255 11.74 17.65 -22.54
C GLU A 255 10.37 18.06 -21.99
N ASN A 256 10.31 19.13 -21.20
CA ASN A 256 9.07 19.66 -20.63
C ASN A 256 8.18 20.22 -21.72
N ARG A 257 8.73 21.00 -22.66
CA ARG A 257 7.98 21.51 -23.82
C ARG A 257 7.39 20.36 -24.66
N LYS A 258 8.17 19.30 -24.91
CA LYS A 258 7.70 18.12 -25.65
C LYS A 258 6.57 17.41 -24.90
N GLU A 259 6.71 17.26 -23.59
CA GLU A 259 5.71 16.60 -22.76
C GLU A 259 4.41 17.42 -22.64
N PHE A 260 4.50 18.74 -22.46
CA PHE A 260 3.35 19.65 -22.50
C PHE A 260 2.61 19.55 -23.84
N ASN A 261 3.34 19.54 -24.96
CA ASN A 261 2.74 19.33 -26.28
C ASN A 261 2.06 17.97 -26.42
N ARG A 262 2.57 16.91 -25.77
CA ARG A 262 1.92 15.60 -25.72
C ARG A 262 0.57 15.69 -25.00
N ILE A 263 0.51 16.32 -23.82
CA ILE A 263 -0.74 16.49 -23.07
C ILE A 263 -1.74 17.34 -23.85
N ILE A 264 -1.30 18.46 -24.44
CA ILE A 264 -2.15 19.32 -25.28
C ILE A 264 -2.76 18.54 -26.44
N LYS A 265 -1.96 17.69 -27.11
CA LYS A 265 -2.44 16.87 -28.23
C LYS A 265 -3.37 15.74 -27.78
N LYS A 266 -3.04 15.07 -26.67
CA LYS A 266 -3.76 13.86 -26.22
C LYS A 266 -5.07 14.21 -25.49
N TYR A 267 -5.10 15.31 -24.76
CA TYR A 267 -6.23 15.75 -23.94
C TYR A 267 -6.56 17.23 -24.20
N PRO A 268 -6.93 17.62 -25.43
CA PRO A 268 -7.04 19.04 -25.82
C PRO A 268 -8.08 19.85 -25.02
N ASN A 269 -9.02 19.18 -24.35
CA ASN A 269 -10.07 19.79 -23.54
C ASN A 269 -9.79 19.74 -22.03
N SER A 270 -8.67 19.17 -21.59
CA SER A 270 -8.31 19.10 -20.16
C SER A 270 -7.87 20.47 -19.64
N TYR A 271 -8.09 20.71 -18.34
CA TYR A 271 -7.57 21.93 -17.72
C TYR A 271 -6.04 21.90 -17.64
N VAL A 272 -5.44 20.72 -17.43
CA VAL A 272 -3.98 20.52 -17.56
C VAL A 272 -3.48 21.00 -18.93
N ALA A 273 -4.10 20.58 -20.05
CA ALA A 273 -3.68 21.00 -21.39
C ALA A 273 -3.81 22.51 -21.59
N LYS A 274 -4.91 23.11 -21.11
CA LYS A 274 -5.10 24.56 -21.16
C LYS A 274 -3.97 25.28 -20.41
N LYS A 275 -3.63 24.82 -19.21
CA LYS A 275 -2.56 25.41 -18.38
C LYS A 275 -1.17 25.19 -18.97
N SER A 276 -0.89 24.02 -19.54
CA SER A 276 0.35 23.78 -20.27
C SER A 276 0.51 24.71 -21.48
N LYS A 277 -0.58 24.95 -22.23
CA LYS A 277 -0.57 25.89 -23.37
C LYS A 277 -0.34 27.34 -22.92
N GLU A 278 -0.99 27.74 -21.85
CA GLU A 278 -0.82 29.06 -21.22
C GLU A 278 0.63 29.25 -20.78
N LEU A 279 1.19 28.28 -20.06
CA LEU A 279 2.57 28.30 -19.57
C LEU A 279 3.59 28.43 -20.71
N ILE A 280 3.47 27.61 -21.76
CA ILE A 280 4.31 27.71 -22.96
C ILE A 280 4.26 29.13 -23.54
N SER A 281 3.07 29.71 -23.64
CA SER A 281 2.88 31.06 -24.21
C SER A 281 3.54 32.14 -23.35
N LEU A 282 3.49 32.00 -22.02
CA LEU A 282 4.12 32.94 -21.08
C LEU A 282 5.66 32.91 -21.18
N PHE A 283 6.24 31.71 -21.23
CA PHE A 283 7.69 31.57 -21.40
C PHE A 283 8.16 32.00 -22.80
N ASP A 284 7.40 31.70 -23.86
CA ASP A 284 7.72 32.16 -25.22
C ASP A 284 7.65 33.69 -25.33
N ALA A 285 6.76 34.33 -24.56
CA ALA A 285 6.67 35.78 -24.43
C ALA A 285 7.70 36.39 -23.47
N LYS A 286 8.59 35.59 -22.88
CA LYS A 286 9.62 36.02 -21.92
C LYS A 286 9.05 36.81 -20.73
N VAL A 287 7.87 36.40 -20.26
CA VAL A 287 7.29 36.93 -19.02
C VAL A 287 8.21 36.57 -17.85
N PRO A 288 8.48 37.50 -16.90
CA PRO A 288 9.31 37.21 -15.73
C PRO A 288 8.77 36.02 -14.92
N ASP A 289 9.68 35.18 -14.45
CA ASP A 289 9.33 33.92 -13.77
C ASP A 289 8.40 34.13 -12.55
N GLU A 290 8.69 35.13 -11.71
CA GLU A 290 7.83 35.47 -10.56
C GLU A 290 6.37 35.78 -10.96
N GLU A 291 6.19 36.44 -12.12
CA GLU A 291 4.86 36.73 -12.64
C GLU A 291 4.18 35.46 -13.19
N ILE A 292 4.94 34.56 -13.81
CA ILE A 292 4.45 33.26 -14.26
C ILE A 292 3.98 32.44 -13.06
N HIS A 293 4.81 32.28 -12.02
CA HIS A 293 4.46 31.58 -10.79
C HIS A 293 3.16 32.14 -10.20
N LYS A 294 3.02 33.46 -10.10
CA LYS A 294 1.81 34.09 -9.61
C LYS A 294 0.58 33.77 -10.47
N LYS A 295 0.67 33.85 -11.80
CA LYS A 295 -0.47 33.55 -12.70
C LYS A 295 -0.86 32.08 -12.68
N MET A 296 0.12 31.18 -12.58
CA MET A 296 -0.14 29.74 -12.56
C MET A 296 -0.73 29.28 -11.23
N MET A 297 -0.33 29.92 -10.13
CA MET A 297 -0.79 29.60 -8.76
C MET A 297 -2.03 30.38 -8.32
N ASP A 298 -2.45 31.43 -9.05
CA ASP A 298 -3.67 32.17 -8.74
C ASP A 298 -4.91 31.33 -9.07
N ARG A 299 -5.42 30.67 -8.03
CA ARG A 299 -6.55 29.75 -8.07
C ARG A 299 -7.92 30.45 -8.00
N ASN A 300 -7.97 31.79 -7.97
CA ASN A 300 -9.22 32.56 -7.86
C ASN A 300 -10.00 32.72 -9.17
N SER A 301 -9.64 32.02 -10.25
CA SER A 301 -10.39 32.01 -11.51
C SER A 301 -11.22 30.73 -11.69
N LYS A 302 -12.14 30.47 -10.75
CA LYS A 302 -13.27 29.55 -10.93
C LYS A 302 -14.56 30.19 -10.43
#